data_AF-A0A963XB69-F1
#
_entry.id   AF-A0A963XB69-F1
#
_cell.length_a   1.000
_cell.length_b   1.000
_cell.length_c   1.000
_cell.angle_alpha   90.00
_cell.angle_beta   90.00
_cell.angle_gamma   90.00
#
_symmetry.space_group_name_H-M   'P 1'
#
loop_
_entity.id
_entity.type
_entity.pdbx_description
1 polymer ?
#
loop_
_entity_poly.entity_id
_entity_poly.type
_entity_poly.pdbx_seq_one_letter_code
_entity_poly.pdbx_strand_id
1 'polypeptide(L)' 'MRLLQLMAGASHGGAETFFVDLALALGRAGVVQHIVTRPAADRVARLTAAGLAVTPARFGGWWDWPTRRRIART' A
#
# COMPACT_ATOMS: atom_id res chain seq x y z
N MET A 1 12.49 -5.48 12.55
CA MET A 1 11.36 -4.53 12.56
C MET A 1 10.41 -4.87 11.42
N ARG A 2 9.09 -4.73 11.59
CA ARG A 2 8.09 -4.96 10.53
C ARG A 2 7.23 -3.71 10.37
N LEU A 3 7.05 -3.24 9.13
CA LEU A 3 6.35 -2.00 8.81
C LEU A 3 5.06 -2.29 8.04
N LEU A 4 3.93 -1.76 8.51
CA LEU A 4 2.68 -1.74 7.76
C LEU A 4 2.42 -0.30 7.27
N GLN A 5 2.31 -0.12 5.96
CA GLN A 5 2.04 1.18 5.36
C GLN A 5 0.64 1.18 4.72
N LEU A 6 -0.16 2.20 5.03
CA LEU A 6 -1.49 2.35 4.47
C LEU A 6 -1.57 3.59 3.59
N MET A 7 -2.06 3.43 2.36
CA MET A 7 -2.28 4.51 1.40
C MET A 7 -3.73 4.54 0.93
N ALA A 8 -4.52 5.36 1.61
CA ALA A 8 -5.91 5.64 1.29
C ALA A 8 -6.08 6.88 0.38
N GLY A 9 -5.01 7.37 -0.25
CA GLY A 9 -5.08 8.49 -1.19
C GLY A 9 -5.83 8.18 -2.49
N ALA A 10 -5.86 9.14 -3.40
CA ALA A 10 -6.46 9.02 -4.71
C ALA A 10 -5.59 8.13 -5.65
N SER A 11 -5.99 8.03 -6.91
CA SER A 11 -5.20 7.31 -7.92
C SER A 11 -3.89 8.04 -8.25
N HIS A 12 -3.93 9.38 -8.33
CA HIS A 12 -2.80 10.23 -8.70
C HIS A 12 -2.75 11.47 -7.82
N GLY A 13 -1.54 11.88 -7.43
CA GLY A 13 -1.27 13.08 -6.64
C GLY A 13 0.14 13.04 -6.05
N GLY A 14 0.56 14.14 -5.44
CA GLY A 14 1.92 14.27 -4.91
C GLY A 14 2.20 13.33 -3.74
N ALA A 15 1.21 13.11 -2.88
CA ALA A 15 1.33 12.21 -1.74
C ALA A 15 1.44 10.74 -2.19
N GLU A 16 0.74 10.37 -3.27
CA GLU A 16 0.76 9.04 -3.87
C GLU A 16 2.13 8.72 -4.45
N THR A 17 2.70 9.65 -5.21
CA THR A 17 4.05 9.50 -5.78
C THR A 17 5.08 9.36 -4.67
N PHE A 18 5.06 10.28 -3.69
CA PHE A 18 5.97 10.22 -2.54
C PHE A 18 5.84 8.91 -1.76
N PHE A 19 4.61 8.44 -1.52
CA PHE A 19 4.37 7.17 -0.83
C PHE A 19 5.03 6.00 -1.55
N VAL A 20 4.88 5.92 -2.88
CA VAL A 20 5.49 4.86 -3.69
C VAL A 20 7.02 4.96 -3.63
N ASP A 21 7.58 6.15 -3.82
CA ASP A 21 9.03 6.33 -3.81
C ASP A 21 9.65 5.99 -2.44
N LEU A 22 8.97 6.36 -1.35
CA LEU A 22 9.35 6.00 0.02
C LEU A 22 9.31 4.48 0.23
N ALA A 23 8.21 3.82 -0.14
CA ALA A 23 8.07 2.37 -0.01
C ALA A 23 9.17 1.63 -0.79
N LEU A 24 9.46 2.05 -2.02
CA LEU A 24 10.53 1.49 -2.83
C LEU A 24 11.91 1.70 -2.18
N ALA A 25 12.17 2.89 -1.63
CA ALA A 25 13.42 3.18 -0.95
C ALA A 25 13.63 2.31 0.30
N LEU A 26 12.58 2.15 1.12
CA LEU A 26 12.60 1.28 2.28
C LEU A 26 12.80 -0.18 1.90
N GLY A 27 12.21 -0.62 0.79
CA GLY A 27 12.40 -1.96 0.24
C GLY A 27 13.86 -2.23 -0.13
N ARG A 28 14.48 -1.28 -0.85
CA ARG A 28 15.92 -1.34 -1.18
C ARG A 28 16.82 -1.31 0.06
N ALA A 29 16.39 -0.63 1.12
CA ALA A 29 17.09 -0.61 2.41
C ALA A 29 16.89 -1.89 3.24
N GLY A 30 16.17 -2.89 2.73
CA GLY A 30 15.94 -4.17 3.41
C GLY A 30 14.85 -4.13 4.49
N VAL A 31 14.04 -3.08 4.53
CA VAL A 31 12.92 -2.98 5.48
C VAL A 31 11.79 -3.89 5.03
N VAL A 32 11.48 -4.88 5.86
CA VAL A 32 10.31 -5.76 5.66
C VAL A 32 9.04 -4.94 5.86
N GLN A 33 8.29 -4.78 4.78
CA GLN A 33 7.10 -3.96 4.74
C GLN A 33 5.94 -4.69 4.06
N HIS A 34 4.73 -4.35 4.50
CA HIS A 34 3.50 -4.67 3.78
C HIS A 34 2.72 -3.39 3.52
N ILE A 35 2.23 -3.26 2.29
CA ILE A 35 1.55 -2.07 1.81
C ILE A 35 0.07 -2.38 1.59
N VAL A 36 -0.81 -1.60 2.21
CA VAL A 36 -2.24 -1.65 1.95
C VAL A 36 -2.63 -0.37 1.21
N THR A 37 -3.11 -0.46 -0.03
CA THR A 37 -3.40 0.74 -0.85
C THR A 37 -4.74 0.63 -1.57
N ARG A 38 -5.35 1.78 -1.93
CA ARG A 38 -6.49 1.77 -2.86
C ARG A 38 -6.14 1.05 -4.16
N PRO A 39 -7.11 0.35 -4.79
CA PRO A 39 -6.91 -0.27 -6.09
C PRO A 39 -6.45 0.78 -7.12
N ALA A 40 -5.21 0.65 -7.56
CA ALA A 40 -4.62 1.46 -8.63
C ALA A 40 -3.64 0.56 -9.37
N ALA A 41 -3.98 0.19 -10.60
CA ALA A 41 -3.27 -0.85 -11.35
C ALA A 41 -1.77 -0.54 -11.49
N ASP A 42 -1.43 0.69 -11.89
CA ASP A 42 -0.05 1.15 -12.04
C ASP A 42 0.76 1.05 -10.74
N ARG A 43 0.24 1.66 -9.67
CA ARG A 43 0.89 1.65 -8.34
C ARG A 43 1.09 0.24 -7.80
N VAL A 44 0.06 -0.60 -7.87
CA VAL A 44 0.13 -1.97 -7.37
C VAL A 44 1.15 -2.79 -8.18
N ALA A 45 1.16 -2.63 -9.51
CA ALA A 45 2.15 -3.28 -10.37
C ALA A 45 3.58 -2.84 -10.03
N ARG A 46 3.82 -1.53 -9.90
CA ARG A 46 5.15 -0.97 -9.60
C ARG A 46 5.70 -1.45 -8.25
N LEU A 47 4.86 -1.50 -7.23
CA LEU A 47 5.26 -1.98 -5.89
C LEU A 47 5.49 -3.51 -5.86
N THR A 48 4.62 -4.27 -6.52
CA THR A 48 4.75 -5.74 -6.59
C THR A 48 5.97 -6.16 -7.40
N ALA A 49 6.27 -5.45 -8.50
CA ALA A 49 7.47 -5.68 -9.31
C ALA A 49 8.77 -5.43 -8.52
N ALA A 50 8.72 -4.59 -7.49
CA ALA A 50 9.83 -4.37 -6.56
C ALA A 50 9.92 -5.45 -5.44
N GLY A 51 9.11 -6.50 -5.51
CA GLY A 51 9.08 -7.59 -4.53
C GLY A 51 8.39 -7.24 -3.21
N LEU A 52 7.66 -6.13 -3.15
CA LEU A 52 6.95 -5.70 -1.94
C LEU A 52 5.62 -6.43 -1.80
N ALA A 53 5.23 -6.74 -0.57
CA ALA A 53 3.91 -7.30 -0.29
C ALA A 53 2.85 -6.21 -0.35
N VAL A 54 1.85 -6.37 -1.22
CA VAL A 54 0.81 -5.36 -1.47
C VAL A 54 -0.59 -5.98 -1.35
N THR A 55 -1.48 -5.32 -0.62
CA THR A 55 -2.90 -5.68 -0.52
C THR A 55 -3.79 -4.51 -0.93
N PRO A 56 -4.55 -4.65 -2.03
CA PRO A 56 -5.54 -3.65 -2.41
C PRO A 56 -6.73 -3.63 -1.44
N ALA A 57 -7.12 -2.45 -0.94
CA ALA A 57 -8.30 -2.25 -0.11
C ALA A 57 -9.03 -0.95 -0.49
N ARG A 58 -10.36 -0.91 -0.44
CA ARG A 58 -11.14 0.20 -1.02
C ARG A 58 -11.09 1.48 -0.17
N PHE A 59 -10.88 1.35 1.15
CA PHE A 59 -10.83 2.48 2.09
C PHE A 59 -12.08 3.38 1.99
N GLY A 60 -13.28 2.83 2.13
CA GLY A 60 -14.51 3.60 2.02
C GLY A 60 -15.81 2.88 2.40
N GLY A 61 -16.79 3.71 2.79
CA GLY A 61 -18.15 3.31 3.20
C GLY A 61 -18.32 3.28 4.72
N TRP A 62 -19.56 3.53 5.20
CA TRP A 62 -19.89 3.39 6.63
C TRP A 62 -19.70 1.96 7.15
N TRP A 63 -19.71 0.97 6.25
CA TRP A 63 -19.55 -0.46 6.54
C TRP A 63 -18.30 -1.05 5.89
N ASP A 64 -17.13 -0.45 6.10
CA ASP A 64 -15.85 -0.92 5.52
C ASP A 64 -15.18 -2.09 6.29
N TRP A 65 -16.00 -3.07 6.68
CA TRP A 65 -15.54 -4.34 7.26
C TRP A 65 -14.54 -5.10 6.38
N PRO A 66 -14.66 -5.11 5.03
CA PRO A 66 -13.69 -5.78 4.17
C PRO A 66 -12.28 -5.20 4.26
N THR A 67 -12.14 -3.87 4.31
CA THR A 67 -10.83 -3.22 4.49
C THR A 67 -10.25 -3.54 5.86
N ARG A 68 -11.08 -3.50 6.93
CA ARG A 68 -10.65 -3.87 8.28
C ARG A 68 -10.15 -5.32 8.36
N ARG A 69 -10.84 -6.27 7.73
CA ARG A 69 -10.41 -7.68 7.68
C ARG A 69 -9.14 -7.89 6.87
N ARG A 70 -8.93 -7.12 5.79
CA ARG A 70 -7.70 -7.18 5.00
C ARG A 70 -6.52 -6.68 5.83
N ILE A 71 -6.64 -5.50 6.45
CA ILE A 71 -5.59 -4.93 7.32
C ILE A 71 -5.23 -5.87 8.47
N ALA A 72 -6.22 -6.51 9.11
CA ALA A 72 -5.98 -7.41 10.24
C ALA A 72 -5.27 -8.73 9.87
N ARG A 73 -5.15 -9.06 8.58
CA ARG A 73 -4.53 -10.30 8.07
C ARG A 73 -3.15 -10.07 7.45
N THR A 74 -2.67 -8.83 7.55
CA THR A 74 -1.44 -8.33 6.97
C THR A 74 -0.31 -8.33 7.98
#